data_AF-A0A9E2ZQA7-F1
#
_entry.id   AF-A0A9E2ZQA7-F1
#
_cell.length_a   1.000
_cell.length_b   1.000
_cell.length_c   1.000
_cell.angle_alpha   90.00
_cell.angle_beta   90.00
_cell.angle_gamma   90.00
#
_symmetry.space_group_name_H-M   'P 1'
#
loop_
_entity.id
_entity.type
_entity.pdbx_description
1 polymer ?
#
loop_
_entity_poly.entity_id
_entity_poly.type
_entity_poly.pdbx_seq_one_letter_code
_entity_poly.pdbx_strand_id
1 'polypeptide(L)'
;MVEDADTAQARQLLHSLYARVDEISEKLEAAEEKTRRTGGRSESVVRRQAASLRRELYEAHRLIDGIHGRFPVTRPPRRWESHAADPVGARARHG
;
A
#
# COMPACT_ATOMS: atom_id res chain seq x y z
N MET A 1 27.63 0.19 -15.16
CA MET A 1 27.22 0.80 -13.88
C MET A 1 25.92 1.63 -13.99
N VAL A 2 25.11 1.47 -15.05
CA VAL A 2 23.84 2.22 -15.20
C VAL A 2 22.71 1.60 -14.36
N GLU A 3 22.76 0.30 -14.10
CA GLU A 3 21.74 -0.43 -13.35
C GLU A 3 21.63 0.03 -11.88
N ASP A 4 22.72 0.50 -11.27
CA ASP A 4 22.73 0.98 -9.88
C ASP A 4 22.04 2.34 -9.74
N ALA A 5 22.28 3.24 -10.70
CA ALA A 5 21.66 4.58 -10.72
C ALA A 5 20.15 4.51 -11.00
N ASP A 6 19.73 3.66 -11.93
CA ASP A 6 18.31 3.45 -12.27
C ASP A 6 17.56 2.81 -11.09
N THR A 7 18.21 1.86 -10.40
CA THR A 7 17.68 1.26 -9.16
C THR A 7 17.58 2.29 -8.01
N ALA A 8 18.58 3.16 -7.87
CA ALA A 8 18.56 4.21 -6.85
C ALA A 8 17.43 5.23 -7.10
N GLN A 9 17.21 5.62 -8.37
CA GLN A 9 16.10 6.49 -8.75
C GLN A 9 14.74 5.81 -8.53
N ALA A 10 14.60 4.54 -8.88
CA ALA A 10 13.38 3.77 -8.63
C ALA A 10 13.05 3.69 -7.12
N ARG A 11 14.06 3.50 -6.25
CA ARG A 11 13.88 3.51 -4.78
C ARG A 11 13.45 4.88 -4.25
N GLN A 12 14.03 5.97 -4.75
CA GLN A 12 13.60 7.32 -4.35
C GLN A 12 12.16 7.62 -4.79
N LEU A 13 11.80 7.23 -6.02
CA LEU A 13 10.45 7.37 -6.53
C LEU A 13 9.44 6.56 -5.69
N LEU A 14 9.80 5.33 -5.30
CA LEU A 14 8.99 4.52 -4.39
C LEU A 14 8.80 5.20 -3.04
N HIS A 15 9.85 5.79 -2.46
CA HIS A 15 9.75 6.49 -1.18
C HIS A 15 8.77 7.67 -1.26
N SER A 16 8.86 8.48 -2.32
CA SER A 16 7.92 9.58 -2.57
C SER A 16 6.49 9.10 -2.78
N LEU A 17 6.29 7.97 -3.48
CA LEU A 17 4.98 7.38 -3.66
C LEU A 17 4.39 6.86 -2.34
N TYR A 18 5.20 6.24 -1.49
CA TYR A 18 4.75 5.81 -0.15
C TYR A 18 4.39 7.00 0.74
N ALA A 19 5.18 8.06 0.74
CA ALA A 19 4.85 9.30 1.46
C ALA A 19 3.52 9.89 0.97
N ARG A 20 3.27 9.85 -0.35
CA ARG A 20 2.02 10.31 -0.93
C ARG A 20 0.82 9.44 -0.52
N VAL A 21 1.00 8.13 -0.41
CA VAL A 21 -0.04 7.21 0.11
C VAL A 21 -0.37 7.53 1.56
N ASP A 22 0.65 7.81 2.38
CA ASP A 22 0.48 8.18 3.78
C ASP A 22 -0.32 9.49 3.93
N GLU A 23 0.08 10.55 3.21
CA GLU A 23 -0.64 11.82 3.18
C GLU A 23 -2.11 11.69 2.73
N ILE A 24 -2.36 10.86 1.69
CA ILE A 24 -3.72 10.62 1.18
C ILE A 24 -4.56 9.88 2.24
N SER A 25 -3.93 8.96 2.97
CA SER A 25 -4.59 8.18 4.02
C SER A 25 -4.94 9.05 5.23
N GLU A 26 -4.03 9.91 5.68
CA GLU A 26 -4.31 10.89 6.75
C GLU A 26 -5.43 11.86 6.36
N LYS A 27 -5.41 12.37 5.11
CA LYS A 27 -6.47 13.25 4.61
C LYS A 27 -7.82 12.53 4.52
N LEU A 28 -7.81 11.26 4.15
CA LEU A 28 -9.01 10.43 4.09
C LEU A 28 -9.58 10.23 5.51
N GLU A 29 -8.73 9.88 6.48
CA GLU A 29 -9.13 9.70 7.87
C GLU A 29 -9.71 11.00 8.47
N ALA A 30 -9.03 12.14 8.25
CA ALA A 30 -9.50 13.44 8.69
C ALA A 30 -10.85 13.83 8.06
N ALA A 31 -11.05 13.50 6.78
CA ALA A 31 -12.32 13.75 6.10
C ALA A 31 -13.43 12.86 6.66
N GLU A 32 -13.18 11.56 6.84
CA GLU A 32 -14.14 10.60 7.40
C GLU A 32 -14.51 10.94 8.86
N GLU A 33 -13.56 11.39 9.68
CA GLU A 33 -13.81 11.85 11.05
C GLU A 33 -14.67 13.13 11.07
N LYS A 34 -14.43 14.06 10.15
CA LYS A 34 -15.25 15.28 10.03
C LYS A 34 -16.69 14.96 9.62
N THR A 35 -16.91 13.94 8.80
CA THR A 35 -18.27 13.46 8.47
C THR A 35 -18.96 12.83 9.66
N ARG A 36 -18.26 12.02 10.46
CA ARG A 36 -18.83 11.45 11.70
C ARG A 36 -19.34 12.53 12.65
N ARG A 37 -18.67 13.68 12.69
CA ARG A 37 -19.05 14.83 13.53
C ARG A 37 -20.11 15.75 12.90
N THR A 38 -20.26 15.72 11.58
CA THR A 38 -21.11 16.68 10.83
C THR A 38 -22.12 15.93 9.96
N GLY A 39 -23.30 15.63 10.51
CA GLY A 39 -24.37 14.95 9.77
C GLY A 39 -25.02 15.83 8.69
N GLY A 40 -25.45 15.24 7.58
CA GLY A 40 -26.27 15.89 6.54
C GLY A 40 -25.54 16.19 5.22
N ARG A 41 -25.78 17.37 4.62
CA ARG A 41 -25.30 17.75 3.26
C ARG A 41 -23.77 17.65 3.07
N SER A 42 -23.01 17.71 4.16
CA SER A 42 -21.56 17.53 4.16
C SER A 42 -21.13 16.08 3.91
N GLU A 43 -21.99 15.09 4.20
CA GLU A 43 -21.69 13.67 4.04
C GLU A 43 -21.50 13.29 2.57
N SER A 44 -22.37 13.75 1.66
CA SER A 44 -22.25 13.47 0.23
C SER A 44 -21.00 14.10 -0.40
N VAL A 45 -20.63 15.30 0.04
CA VAL A 45 -19.41 15.99 -0.41
C VAL A 45 -18.17 15.24 0.06
N VAL A 46 -18.16 14.82 1.33
CA VAL A 46 -17.04 14.05 1.88
C VAL A 46 -16.96 12.66 1.27
N ARG A 47 -18.07 11.94 1.05
CA ARG A 47 -18.05 10.66 0.32
C ARG A 47 -17.44 10.80 -1.07
N ARG A 48 -17.76 11.88 -1.80
CA ARG A 48 -17.18 12.14 -3.12
C ARG A 48 -15.69 12.44 -3.04
N GLN A 49 -15.26 13.20 -2.04
CA GLN A 49 -13.85 13.48 -1.78
C GLN A 49 -13.09 12.20 -1.41
N ALA A 50 -13.66 11.37 -0.53
CA ALA A 50 -13.13 10.08 -0.14
C ALA A 50 -13.03 9.10 -1.31
N ALA A 51 -14.00 9.08 -2.23
CA ALA A 51 -13.93 8.27 -3.45
C ALA A 51 -12.79 8.72 -4.38
N SER A 52 -12.57 10.03 -4.50
CA SER A 52 -11.46 10.58 -5.27
C SER A 52 -10.10 10.22 -4.66
N LEU A 53 -9.96 10.35 -3.33
CA LEU A 53 -8.74 9.98 -2.60
C LEU A 53 -8.46 8.47 -2.70
N ARG A 54 -9.48 7.62 -2.57
CA ARG A 54 -9.36 6.17 -2.78
C ARG A 54 -8.88 5.83 -4.19
N ARG A 55 -9.35 6.55 -5.20
CA ARG A 55 -8.90 6.36 -6.59
C ARG A 55 -7.44 6.79 -6.78
N GLU A 56 -7.06 7.93 -6.23
CA GLU A 56 -5.66 8.41 -6.27
C GLU A 56 -4.71 7.43 -5.57
N LEU A 57 -5.14 6.85 -4.45
CA LEU A 57 -4.42 5.81 -3.72
C LEU A 57 -4.29 4.52 -4.54
N TYR A 58 -5.34 4.11 -5.24
CA TYR A 58 -5.28 2.94 -6.14
C TYR A 58 -4.32 3.19 -7.32
N GLU A 59 -4.34 4.39 -7.89
CA GLU A 59 -3.40 4.77 -8.95
C GLU A 59 -1.95 4.78 -8.44
N ALA A 60 -1.69 5.30 -7.23
CA ALA A 60 -0.38 5.26 -6.59
C ALA A 60 0.11 3.82 -6.36
N HIS A 61 -0.74 2.94 -5.83
CA HIS A 61 -0.40 1.52 -5.68
C HIS A 61 -0.11 0.83 -7.02
N ARG A 62 -0.89 1.14 -8.06
CA ARG A 62 -0.64 0.59 -9.40
C ARG A 62 0.71 1.03 -9.96
N LEU A 63 1.12 2.27 -9.70
CA LEU A 63 2.44 2.77 -10.09
C LEU A 63 3.56 2.06 -9.32
N ILE A 64 3.38 1.85 -8.01
CA ILE A 64 4.31 1.06 -7.18
C ILE A 64 4.45 -0.37 -7.73
N ASP A 65 3.34 -1.03 -8.04
CA ASP A 65 3.36 -2.39 -8.61
C ASP A 65 4.02 -2.44 -9.99
N GLY A 66 3.83 -1.41 -10.81
CA GLY A 66 4.53 -1.26 -12.09
C GLY A 66 6.05 -1.12 -11.93
N ILE A 67 6.50 -0.35 -10.94
CA ILE A 67 7.93 -0.20 -10.60
C ILE A 67 8.49 -1.54 -10.10
N HIS A 68 7.78 -2.24 -9.21
CA HIS A 68 8.20 -3.57 -8.73
C HIS A 68 8.26 -4.63 -9.84
N GLY A 69 7.38 -4.55 -10.83
CA GLY A 69 7.40 -5.43 -12.00
C GLY A 69 8.60 -5.18 -12.93
N ARG A 70 9.01 -3.91 -13.07
CA ARG A 70 10.15 -3.50 -13.90
C ARG A 70 11.50 -3.65 -13.19
N PHE A 71 11.51 -3.47 -11.87
CA PHE A 71 12.71 -3.53 -11.03
C PHE A 71 12.50 -4.55 -9.90
N PRO A 72 12.70 -5.85 -10.17
CA PRO A 72 12.49 -6.90 -9.16
C PRO A 72 13.38 -6.73 -7.92
N VAL A 73 14.51 -6.03 -8.05
CA VAL A 73 15.44 -5.65 -6.96
C VAL A 73 14.87 -4.65 -5.95
N THR A 74 13.78 -3.96 -6.30
CA THR A 74 13.10 -2.99 -5.42
C THR A 74 11.96 -3.61 -4.63
N ARG A 75 11.59 -4.86 -4.94
CA ARG A 75 10.46 -5.53 -4.31
C ARG A 75 10.77 -5.81 -2.84
N PRO A 76 9.88 -5.48 -1.90
CA PRO A 76 10.04 -5.93 -0.53
C PRO A 76 10.10 -7.47 -0.53
N PRO A 77 10.93 -8.09 0.33
CA PRO A 77 11.02 -9.54 0.42
C PRO A 77 9.60 -10.08 0.58
N ARG A 78 9.22 -10.94 -0.35
CA ARG A 78 7.89 -11.53 -0.45
C ARG A 78 7.55 -12.17 0.90
N ARG A 79 6.77 -11.48 1.73
CA ARG A 79 6.30 -11.94 3.06
C ARG A 79 5.43 -13.22 3.01
N TRP A 80 5.22 -13.80 1.82
CA TRP A 80 4.47 -15.04 1.61
C TRP A 80 5.36 -16.27 1.39
N GLU A 81 6.70 -16.12 1.39
CA GLU A 81 7.63 -17.26 1.42
C GLU A 81 7.89 -17.81 2.84
N SER A 82 7.26 -17.23 3.88
CA SER A 82 7.25 -17.81 5.24
C SER A 82 6.15 -18.87 5.44
N HIS A 83 5.45 -19.28 4.38
CA HIS A 83 4.51 -20.41 4.41
C HIS A 83 4.98 -21.60 3.56
N ALA A 84 6.26 -21.62 3.18
CA ALA A 84 6.89 -22.84 2.69
C ALA A 84 7.09 -23.81 3.86
N ALA A 85 6.04 -24.60 4.10
CA ALA A 85 6.11 -25.96 4.61
C ALA A 85 6.95 -26.15 5.89
N ASP A 86 6.38 -25.74 7.02
CA ASP A 86 6.60 -26.48 8.26
C ASP A 86 6.04 -27.91 8.04
N PRO A 87 6.86 -28.98 8.07
CA PRO A 87 6.33 -30.33 8.11
C PRO A 87 5.79 -30.58 9.52
N VAL A 88 4.60 -30.03 9.81
CA VAL A 88 3.83 -30.34 11.02
C VAL A 88 3.21 -31.74 10.90
N GLY A 89 4.09 -32.74 10.79
CA GLY A 89 3.82 -34.17 10.92
C GLY A 89 4.32 -34.73 12.26
N ALA A 90 4.69 -33.88 13.23
CA ALA A 90 4.93 -34.32 14.60
C ALA A 90 3.60 -34.34 15.36
N ARG A 91 2.78 -35.37 15.10
CA ARG A 91 1.65 -35.71 15.96
C ARG A 91 1.84 -37.11 16.49
N ALA A 92 2.75 -37.21 17.46
CA ALA A 92 2.63 -38.18 18.53
C ALA A 92 1.22 -38.05 19.11
N ARG A 93 0.45 -39.14 19.07
CA ARG A 93 -0.75 -39.30 19.87
C ARG A 93 -0.78 -40.72 20.41
N HIS A 94 -0.37 -40.81 21.67
CA HIS A 94 -0.92 -41.66 22.73
C HIS A 94 -2.02 -42.65 22.31
N GLY A 95 -1.78 -43.92 22.67
CA GLY A 95 -2.76 -45.01 22.66
C GLY A 95 -2.05 -46.33 22.89
#